data_AF-A0A7L3CGD8-F1
#
_entry.id   AF-A0A7L3CGD8-F1
#
_cell.length_a   1.000
_cell.length_b   1.000
_cell.length_c   1.000
_cell.angle_alpha   90.00
_cell.angle_beta   90.00
_cell.angle_gamma   90.00
#
_symmetry.space_group_name_H-M   'P 1'
#
loop_
_entity.id
_entity.type
_entity.pdbx_description
1 polymer ?
#
loop_
_entity_poly.entity_id
_entity_poly.type
_entity_poly.pdbx_seq_one_letter_code
_entity_poly.pdbx_strand_id
1 'polypeptide(L)' 'FVKETDNEVRMRLLQFVTGTCRLPLGGFAELMGNNGPQKFCIEKVGKETWLPRSHTCFNRLDLPPYKSYEQLK' A
#
# COMPACT_ATOMS: atom_id res chain seq x y z
N PHE A 1 5.34 -2.72 11.01
CA PHE A 1 5.79 -3.34 9.75
C PHE A 1 6.78 -2.44 9.02
N VAL A 2 6.33 -1.38 8.32
CA VAL A 2 7.18 -0.54 7.45
C VAL A 2 8.43 0.03 8.14
N LYS A 3 8.34 0.42 9.42
CA LYS A 3 9.49 0.94 10.19
C LYS A 3 10.55 -0.12 10.48
N GLU A 4 10.16 -1.39 10.60
CA GLU A 4 11.02 -2.53 10.95
C GLU A 4 11.68 -3.18 9.74
N THR A 5 11.17 -2.94 8.53
CA THR A 5 11.71 -3.54 7.30
C THR A 5 12.74 -2.63 6.64
N ASP A 6 13.61 -3.24 5.83
CA ASP A 6 14.59 -2.53 5.01
C ASP A 6 13.94 -1.72 3.86
N ASN A 7 14.77 -0.97 3.14
CA ASN A 7 14.31 -0.17 2.02
C ASN A 7 13.86 -1.00 0.80
N GLU A 8 14.38 -2.22 0.62
CA GLU A 8 13.96 -3.09 -0.49
C GLU A 8 12.50 -3.50 -0.32
N VAL A 9 12.12 -3.95 0.88
CA VAL A 9 10.74 -4.32 1.22
C VAL A 9 9.82 -3.11 1.15
N ARG A 10 10.29 -1.93 1.59
CA ARG A 10 9.51 -0.67 1.45
C ARG A 10 9.23 -0.32 -0.02
N MET A 11 10.23 -0.47 -0.90
CA MET A 11 10.06 -0.24 -2.34
C MET A 11 9.10 -1.26 -2.96
N ARG A 12 9.19 -2.54 -2.57
CA ARG A 12 8.24 -3.57 -3.02
C ARG A 12 6.82 -3.31 -2.54
N LEU A 13 6.63 -2.85 -1.32
CA LEU A 13 5.31 -2.45 -0.81
C LEU A 13 4.76 -1.25 -1.60
N LEU A 14 5.59 -0.25 -1.89
CA LEU A 14 5.20 0.87 -2.72
C LEU A 14 4.74 0.38 -4.10
N GLN A 15 5.56 -0.43 -4.76
CA GLN A 15 5.22 -1.02 -6.06
C GLN A 15 3.96 -1.87 -6.02
N PHE A 16 3.74 -2.63 -4.95
CA PHE A 16 2.53 -3.42 -4.77
C PHE A 16 1.27 -2.54 -4.76
N VAL A 17 1.32 -1.39 -4.09
CA VAL A 17 0.14 -0.53 -3.90
C VAL A 17 -0.04 0.50 -5.03
N THR A 18 1.04 0.99 -5.64
CA THR A 18 1.00 2.07 -6.65
C THR A 18 1.36 1.59 -8.06
N GLY A 19 1.79 0.34 -8.21
CA GLY A 19 2.25 -0.22 -9.49
C GLY A 19 3.67 0.22 -9.90
N THR A 20 4.35 1.05 -9.11
CA THR A 20 5.71 1.52 -9.42
C THR A 20 6.55 1.73 -8.16
N CYS A 21 7.87 1.54 -8.26
CA CYS A 21 8.81 1.85 -7.19
C CYS A 21 9.24 3.33 -7.16
N ARG A 22 8.73 4.16 -8.09
CA ARG A 22 9.10 5.58 -8.22
C ARG A 22 8.11 6.47 -7.47
N LEU A 23 8.63 7.55 -6.88
CA LEU A 23 7.82 8.62 -6.30
C LEU A 23 7.90 9.88 -7.16
N PRO A 24 6.84 10.72 -7.17
CA PRO A 24 6.91 12.09 -7.69
C PRO A 24 7.97 12.93 -6.98
N LEU A 25 8.38 14.04 -7.60
CA LEU A 25 9.38 14.96 -7.02
C LEU A 25 8.90 15.55 -5.68
N GLY A 26 7.62 15.91 -5.54
CA GLY A 26 7.04 16.35 -4.27
C GLY A 26 6.67 15.19 -3.32
N GLY A 27 7.09 13.96 -3.64
CA GLY A 27 6.92 12.79 -2.78
C GLY A 27 5.48 12.26 -2.74
N PHE A 28 5.10 11.67 -1.61
CA PHE A 28 3.79 11.02 -1.42
C PHE A 28 2.59 11.97 -1.54
N ALA A 29 2.78 13.26 -1.30
CA ALA A 29 1.73 14.27 -1.38
C ALA A 29 1.21 14.46 -2.82
N GLU A 30 2.06 14.21 -3.81
CA GLU A 30 1.78 14.38 -5.24
C GLU A 30 1.52 13.05 -5.96
N LEU A 31 1.21 11.98 -5.21
CA LEU A 31 0.85 10.71 -5.83
C LEU A 31 -0.34 10.87 -6.79
N MET A 32 -0.20 10.26 -7.95
CA MET A 32 -1.21 10.26 -9.01
C MET A 32 -1.83 8.87 -9.11
N GLY A 33 -3.14 8.83 -9.28
CA GLY A 33 -3.89 7.66 -9.70
C GLY A 33 -4.40 7.83 -11.13
N ASN A 34 -5.29 6.94 -11.55
CA ASN A 34 -5.81 6.96 -12.92
C ASN A 34 -6.67 8.21 -13.23
N ASN A 35 -7.31 8.80 -12.21
CA ASN A 35 -8.23 9.93 -12.36
C ASN A 35 -7.65 11.26 -11.83
N GLY A 36 -6.32 11.36 -11.67
CA GLY A 36 -5.64 12.56 -11.16
C GLY A 36 -4.99 12.36 -9.79
N PRO A 37 -4.80 13.44 -9.00
CA PRO A 37 -4.15 13.37 -7.70
C PRO A 37 -4.89 12.41 -6.74
N GLN A 38 -4.18 11.38 -6.27
CA GLN A 38 -4.74 10.33 -5.43
C GLN A 38 -3.67 9.86 -4.43
N LYS A 39 -3.91 10.14 -3.15
CA LYS A 39 -3.01 9.76 -2.07
C LYS A 39 -3.02 8.25 -1.83
N PHE A 40 -1.94 7.76 -1.22
CA PHE A 40 -1.89 6.40 -0.69
C PHE A 40 -3.01 6.21 0.35
N CYS A 41 -3.78 5.14 0.20
CA CYS A 41 -4.94 4.86 1.04
C CYS A 41 -4.91 3.41 1.55
N ILE A 42 -5.30 3.20 2.81
CA ILE A 42 -5.49 1.86 3.39
C ILE A 42 -6.96 1.75 3.78
N GLU A 43 -7.64 0.73 3.25
CA GLU A 43 -9.02 0.43 3.60
C GLU A 43 -9.13 -0.93 4.28
N LYS A 44 -9.99 -1.02 5.29
CA LYS A 44 -10.31 -2.29 5.96
C LYS A 44 -11.31 -3.07 5.11
N VAL A 45 -10.87 -4.17 4.49
CA VAL A 45 -11.69 -4.96 3.56
C VAL A 45 -11.47 -6.45 3.78
N GLY A 46 -12.56 -7.24 3.79
CA GLY A 46 -12.50 -8.69 3.76
C GLY A 46 -12.49 -9.38 5.13
N LYS A 47 -12.03 -10.63 5.15
CA LYS A 47 -11.96 -11.50 6.34
C LYS A 47 -10.50 -11.72 6.73
N GLU A 48 -10.25 -12.06 7.99
CA GLU A 48 -8.90 -12.34 8.51
C GLU A 48 -8.13 -13.45 7.78
N THR A 49 -8.82 -14.30 7.01
CA THR A 49 -8.21 -15.36 6.20
C THR A 49 -7.79 -14.90 4.82
N TRP A 50 -8.17 -13.69 4.41
CA TRP A 50 -7.84 -13.15 3.09
C TRP A 50 -6.41 -12.59 3.10
N LEU A 51 -5.80 -12.55 1.92
CA LEU A 51 -4.54 -11.83 1.70
C LEU A 51 -4.82 -10.34 1.44
N PRO A 52 -3.85 -9.45 1.70
CA PRO A 52 -3.96 -8.05 1.31
C PRO A 52 -4.02 -7.95 -0.21
N ARG A 53 -4.78 -6.98 -0.72
CA ARG A 53 -4.91 -6.72 -2.16
C ARG A 53 -4.67 -5.25 -2.43
N SER A 54 -4.25 -4.92 -3.64
CA SER A 54 -4.06 -3.54 -4.05
C SER A 54 -4.92 -3.18 -5.26
N HIS A 55 -5.29 -1.90 -5.32
CA HIS A 55 -5.86 -1.27 -6.50
C HIS A 55 -4.90 -0.16 -6.93
N THR A 56 -3.96 -0.52 -7.80
CA THR A 56 -2.85 0.36 -8.18
C THR A 56 -3.32 1.66 -8.83
N CYS A 57 -4.40 1.61 -9.62
CA CYS A 57 -5.04 2.79 -10.20
C CYS A 57 -5.48 3.83 -9.16
N PHE A 58 -5.67 3.43 -7.90
CA PHE A 58 -6.16 4.29 -6.82
C PHE A 58 -5.16 4.44 -5.66
N ASN A 59 -3.94 3.92 -5.80
CA ASN A 59 -2.94 3.88 -4.73
C ASN A 59 -3.51 3.30 -3.42
N ARG A 60 -4.40 2.29 -3.53
CA ARG A 60 -5.17 1.75 -2.40
C ARG A 60 -4.74 0.35 -2.02
N LEU A 61 -4.51 0.14 -0.72
CA LEU A 61 -4.29 -1.15 -0.09
C LEU A 61 -5.56 -1.59 0.65
N ASP A 62 -6.18 -2.66 0.17
CA ASP A 62 -7.23 -3.37 0.88
C ASP A 62 -6.55 -4.28 1.91
N LEU A 63 -6.64 -3.89 3.19
CA LEU A 63 -6.02 -4.60 4.30
C LEU A 63 -7.08 -5.37 5.11
N PRO A 64 -7.01 -6.71 5.16
CA PRO A 64 -7.89 -7.49 6.00
C PRO A 64 -7.71 -7.18 7.49
N PRO A 65 -8.77 -7.30 8.30
CA PRO A 65 -8.69 -7.02 9.72
C PRO A 65 -8.08 -8.20 10.50
N TYR A 66 -6.79 -8.41 10.31
CA TYR A 66 -6.02 -9.42 11.03
C TYR A 66 -6.08 -9.21 12.55
N LYS A 67 -6.00 -10.30 13.31
CA LYS A 67 -6.16 -10.28 14.77
C LYS A 67 -4.85 -10.02 15.52
N SER A 68 -3.71 -10.24 14.87
CA SER A 68 -2.38 -10.04 15.47
C SER A 68 -1.44 -9.35 14.50
N TYR A 69 -0.41 -8.72 15.06
CA TYR A 69 0.67 -8.12 14.28
C TYR A 69 1.46 -9.17 13.49
N GLU A 70 1.69 -10.35 14.09
CA GLU A 70 2.36 -11.47 13.43
C GLU A 70 1.58 -12.00 12.23
N GLN A 71 0.24 -12.03 12.29
CA GLN A 71 -0.59 -12.43 11.16
C GLN A 71 -0.56 -11.40 10.02
N LEU A 72 -0.43 -10.11 10.35
CA LEU A 72 -0.37 -9.02 9.38
C LEU A 72 0.99 -8.94 8.66
N LYS A 73 2.06 -9.34 9.35
CA LYS A 73 3.46 -9.19 8.93
C LYS A 73 3.89 -10.29 7.97
#